data_AF-A0A7J8J8Y0-F1
#
_entry.id   AF-A0A7J8J8Y0-F1
#
_cell.length_a   1.000
_cell.length_b   1.000
_cell.length_c   1.000
_cell.angle_alpha   90.00
_cell.angle_beta   90.00
_cell.angle_gamma   90.00
#
_symmetry.space_group_name_H-M   'P 1'
#
loop_
_entity.id
_entity.type
_entity.pdbx_description
1 polymer ?
#
loop_
_entity_poly.entity_id
_entity_poly.type
_entity_poly.pdbx_seq_one_letter_code
_entity_poly.pdbx_strand_id
1 'polypeptide(L)'
;MLEKEEAERTRRLARKVQDFREQKQQNKSRREFDLWDPNQLWKGFPGLHSNNDPYCGLASMQCFSGEDLEKATCLRMQQEQFRCSLEKQIQERQQARIDEMYIDDLHDKLRLAMETRAAQLAKLEESCRISMRCAMANANKAQAAEMAEQRCHEYRREQEANLKEIQNQIKSDLLSEKPQVTQYSGAPCPVLPHRWKGMTAEQRAVIRKAQEAQRHEKEAQRQAEQARDAEWESQAKCLAQAAMELEEQERELCAEFRRGLGSFNQQLASEQRAHQNYLNSIIYTNQYPHLRA
;
A
#
# COMPACT_ATOMS: atom_id res chain seq x y z
N MET A 1 -1.06 188.72 66.01
CA MET A 1 -1.68 187.70 66.91
C MET A 1 -2.52 186.68 66.15
N LEU A 2 -3.16 187.03 65.03
CA LEU A 2 -3.95 186.08 64.20
C LEU A 2 -3.11 185.02 63.45
N GLU A 3 -1.94 185.36 62.90
CA GLU A 3 -1.11 184.39 62.13
C GLU A 3 -0.61 183.20 62.94
N LYS A 4 -0.36 183.36 64.24
CA LYS A 4 0.11 182.27 65.11
C LYS A 4 -0.97 181.21 65.34
N GLU A 5 -2.24 181.61 65.38
CA GLU A 5 -3.36 180.67 65.54
C GLU A 5 -3.62 179.88 64.26
N GLU A 6 -3.45 180.49 63.08
CA GLU A 6 -3.56 179.79 61.79
C GLU A 6 -2.45 178.75 61.61
N ALA A 7 -1.22 179.07 62.03
CA ALA A 7 -0.10 178.13 62.02
C ALA A 7 -0.32 176.92 62.96
N GLU A 8 -0.97 177.12 64.11
CA GLU A 8 -1.34 175.99 64.98
C GLU A 8 -2.47 175.13 64.40
N ARG A 9 -3.50 175.75 63.80
CA ARG A 9 -4.60 175.00 63.17
C ARG A 9 -4.12 174.14 62.01
N THR A 10 -3.25 174.68 61.15
CA THR A 10 -2.64 173.92 60.04
C THR A 10 -1.79 172.75 60.55
N ARG A 11 -1.00 172.93 61.62
CA ARG A 11 -0.28 171.82 62.28
C ARG A 11 -1.20 170.74 62.85
N ARG A 12 -2.31 171.12 63.50
CA ARG A 12 -3.27 170.13 64.05
C ARG A 12 -3.97 169.35 62.94
N LEU A 13 -4.34 170.01 61.85
CA LEU A 13 -4.90 169.36 60.66
C LEU A 13 -3.90 168.40 60.00
N ALA A 14 -2.65 168.83 59.82
CA ALA A 14 -1.60 167.97 59.26
C ALA A 14 -1.38 166.71 60.11
N ARG A 15 -1.38 166.84 61.45
CA ARG A 15 -1.30 165.70 62.37
C ARG A 15 -2.46 164.72 62.19
N LYS A 16 -3.71 165.23 62.17
CA LYS A 16 -4.90 164.37 61.96
C LYS A 16 -4.88 163.65 60.61
N VAL A 17 -4.40 164.31 59.55
CA VAL A 17 -4.25 163.69 58.22
C VAL A 17 -3.18 162.60 58.25
N GLN A 18 -2.07 162.83 58.93
CA GLN A 18 -1.02 161.82 59.09
C GLN A 18 -1.50 160.62 59.92
N ASP A 19 -2.18 160.86 61.04
CA ASP A 19 -2.78 159.80 61.86
C ASP A 19 -3.79 158.97 61.05
N PHE A 20 -4.60 159.62 60.20
CA PHE A 20 -5.54 158.93 59.32
C PHE A 20 -4.82 158.09 58.25
N ARG A 21 -3.72 158.58 57.68
CA ARG A 21 -2.88 157.82 56.73
C ARG A 21 -2.30 156.58 57.40
N GLU A 22 -1.75 156.74 58.60
CA GLU A 22 -1.13 155.64 59.34
C GLU A 22 -2.14 154.62 59.85
N GLN A 23 -3.37 155.02 60.18
CA GLN A 23 -4.39 154.07 60.65
C GLN A 23 -5.19 153.41 59.53
N LYS A 24 -5.55 154.17 58.47
CA LYS A 24 -6.52 153.72 57.45
C LYS A 24 -5.94 153.53 56.06
N GLN A 25 -4.71 154.01 55.79
CA GLN A 25 -4.08 153.93 54.46
C GLN A 25 -2.79 153.09 54.46
N GLN A 26 -2.63 152.18 55.42
CA GLN A 26 -1.52 151.22 55.42
C GLN A 26 -1.61 150.29 54.19
N ASN A 27 -0.46 149.95 53.62
CA ASN A 27 -0.39 149.05 52.46
C ASN A 27 -1.02 147.67 52.75
N LYS A 28 -0.88 147.19 54.00
CA LYS A 28 -1.46 145.93 54.48
C LYS A 28 -3.00 145.89 54.46
N SER A 29 -3.65 147.05 54.51
CA SER A 29 -5.11 147.16 54.55
C SER A 29 -5.74 147.33 53.15
N ARG A 30 -4.94 147.23 52.07
CA ARG A 30 -5.45 147.30 50.70
C ARG A 30 -6.20 146.02 50.35
N ARG A 31 -7.28 146.14 49.57
CA ARG A 31 -8.05 144.98 49.06
C ARG A 31 -7.21 144.01 48.23
N GLU A 32 -6.19 144.53 47.56
CA GLU A 32 -5.29 143.76 46.70
C GLU A 32 -4.01 143.32 47.41
N PHE A 33 -3.90 143.52 48.74
CA PHE A 33 -2.68 143.17 49.45
C PHE A 33 -2.32 141.69 49.29
N ASP A 34 -3.29 140.78 49.23
CA ASP A 34 -3.06 139.34 49.03
C ASP A 34 -2.40 139.01 47.67
N LEU A 35 -2.60 139.86 46.65
CA LEU A 35 -1.95 139.74 45.34
C LEU A 35 -0.55 140.36 45.32
N TRP A 36 -0.32 141.38 46.16
CA TRP A 36 0.95 142.12 46.25
C TRP A 36 1.80 141.72 47.46
N ASP A 37 1.40 140.69 48.21
CA ASP A 37 2.12 140.21 49.39
C ASP A 37 3.45 139.58 48.95
N PRO A 38 4.61 140.09 49.41
CA PRO A 38 5.91 139.50 49.09
C PRO A 38 6.03 138.01 49.46
N ASN A 39 5.20 137.53 50.39
CA ASN A 39 5.23 136.16 50.91
C ASN A 39 4.18 135.22 50.28
N GLN A 40 3.49 135.63 49.20
CA GLN A 40 2.39 134.85 48.60
C GLN A 40 2.79 133.42 48.21
N LEU A 41 3.98 133.23 47.63
CA LEU A 41 4.49 131.92 47.21
C LEU A 41 4.72 130.95 48.38
N TRP A 42 5.09 131.47 49.55
CA TRP A 42 5.35 130.66 50.75
C TRP A 42 4.08 130.30 51.51
N LYS A 43 3.02 131.12 51.36
CA LYS A 43 1.71 130.90 51.98
C LYS A 43 0.78 130.04 51.12
N GLY A 44 1.07 129.88 49.83
CA GLY A 44 0.30 129.04 48.92
C GLY A 44 0.48 127.55 49.22
N PHE A 45 -0.61 126.79 49.20
CA PHE A 45 -0.54 125.33 49.23
C PHE A 45 -0.07 124.80 47.86
N PRO A 46 0.75 123.73 47.81
CA PRO A 46 1.02 123.02 46.57
C PRO A 46 -0.28 122.62 45.89
N GLY A 47 -0.32 122.76 44.55
CA GLY A 47 -1.53 122.46 43.76
C GLY A 47 -2.06 121.04 43.96
N LEU A 48 -1.18 120.07 44.20
CA LEU A 48 -1.52 118.69 44.54
C LEU A 48 -0.76 118.29 45.82
N HIS A 49 -1.48 117.86 46.86
CA HIS A 49 -0.88 117.45 48.14
C HIS A 49 -0.61 115.94 48.23
N SER A 50 -1.42 115.12 47.53
CA SER A 50 -1.35 113.66 47.52
C SER A 50 -2.15 113.12 46.32
N ASN A 51 -1.84 111.91 45.87
CA ASN A 51 -2.53 111.26 44.74
C ASN A 51 -4.04 111.04 44.99
N ASN A 52 -4.48 111.11 46.26
CA ASN A 52 -5.88 111.01 46.67
C ASN A 52 -6.34 112.30 47.38
N ASP A 53 -6.09 113.46 46.76
CA ASP A 53 -6.63 114.72 47.26
C ASP A 53 -8.13 114.84 46.92
N PRO A 54 -9.04 114.88 47.91
CA PRO A 54 -10.49 114.97 47.67
C PRO A 54 -10.91 116.30 47.01
N TYR A 55 -10.05 117.31 46.97
CA TYR A 55 -10.33 118.60 46.32
C TYR A 55 -9.99 118.62 44.82
N CYS A 56 -9.27 117.60 44.31
CA CYS A 56 -8.87 117.49 42.91
C CYS A 56 -9.88 116.69 42.09
N GLY A 57 -10.96 117.34 41.64
CA GLY A 57 -11.93 116.74 40.72
C GLY A 57 -11.46 116.71 39.26
N LEU A 58 -12.22 116.08 38.37
CA LEU A 58 -11.91 115.95 36.93
C LEU A 58 -11.63 117.30 36.23
N ALA A 59 -12.31 118.38 36.63
CA ALA A 59 -12.12 119.71 36.06
C ALA A 59 -10.80 120.38 36.46
N SER A 60 -10.15 119.93 37.53
CA SER A 60 -8.86 120.46 37.98
C SER A 60 -7.71 120.12 37.03
N MET A 61 -7.86 119.08 36.20
CA MET A 61 -6.83 118.53 35.31
C MET A 61 -5.51 118.15 36.00
N GLN A 62 -5.51 117.97 37.32
CA GLN A 62 -4.31 117.63 38.10
C GLN A 62 -4.11 116.11 38.28
N CYS A 63 -5.17 115.31 38.11
CA CYS A 63 -5.11 113.85 38.18
C CYS A 63 -5.77 113.23 36.94
N PHE A 64 -5.10 112.27 36.30
CA PHE A 64 -5.63 111.57 35.12
C PHE A 64 -5.78 110.07 35.39
N SER A 65 -6.94 109.49 35.06
CA SER A 65 -7.18 108.04 35.22
C SER A 65 -6.33 107.14 34.31
N GLY A 66 -5.63 107.71 33.33
CA GLY A 66 -4.66 106.99 32.50
C GLY A 66 -3.27 106.84 33.15
N GLU A 67 -2.99 107.59 34.20
CA GLU A 67 -1.76 107.49 34.98
C GLU A 67 -1.87 106.30 35.94
N ASP A 68 -1.62 105.11 35.40
CA ASP A 68 -1.68 103.86 36.15
C ASP A 68 -0.42 103.68 37.00
N LEU A 69 -0.52 104.05 38.28
CA LEU A 69 0.53 103.86 39.29
C LEU A 69 0.77 102.37 39.62
N GLU A 70 -0.22 101.49 39.35
CA GLU A 70 -0.18 100.05 39.60
C GLU A 70 0.25 99.25 38.37
N LYS A 71 0.60 99.91 37.26
CA LYS A 71 1.06 99.23 36.04
C LYS A 71 2.23 98.29 36.31
N ALA A 72 3.15 98.68 37.19
CA ALA A 72 4.31 97.86 37.54
C ALA A 72 3.93 96.61 38.35
N THR A 73 2.97 96.69 39.27
CA THR A 73 2.47 95.53 40.02
C THR A 73 1.68 94.60 39.10
N CYS A 74 0.82 95.14 38.24
CA CYS A 74 0.05 94.38 37.26
C CYS A 74 0.97 93.61 36.29
N LEU A 75 2.02 94.26 35.76
CA LEU A 75 3.00 93.59 34.89
C LEU A 75 3.74 92.47 35.60
N ARG A 76 4.12 92.65 36.88
CA ARG A 76 4.75 91.58 37.67
C ARG A 76 3.81 90.39 37.84
N MET A 77 2.54 90.62 38.19
CA MET A 77 1.56 89.55 38.33
C MET A 77 1.33 88.80 37.00
N GLN A 78 1.26 89.51 35.88
CA GLN A 78 1.13 88.88 34.57
C GLN A 78 2.37 88.02 34.25
N GLN A 79 3.58 88.53 34.48
CA GLN A 79 4.81 87.77 34.27
C GLN A 79 4.86 86.50 35.12
N GLU A 80 4.44 86.58 36.38
CA GLU A 80 4.34 85.43 37.27
C GLU A 80 3.31 84.41 36.77
N GLN A 81 2.13 84.85 36.33
CA GLN A 81 1.11 83.98 35.74
C GLN A 81 1.63 83.28 34.47
N PHE A 82 2.30 84.01 33.59
CA PHE A 82 2.93 83.44 32.39
C PHE A 82 3.99 82.42 32.76
N ARG A 83 4.88 82.74 33.72
CA ARG A 83 5.91 81.81 34.19
C ARG A 83 5.29 80.52 34.74
N CYS A 84 4.33 80.63 35.66
CA CYS A 84 3.65 79.46 36.24
C CYS A 84 2.93 78.62 35.17
N SER A 85 2.34 79.26 34.16
CA SER A 85 1.66 78.56 33.07
C SER A 85 2.64 77.82 32.17
N LEU A 86 3.78 78.44 31.84
CA LEU A 86 4.84 77.82 31.06
C LEU A 86 5.50 76.65 31.80
N GLU A 87 5.75 76.81 33.10
CA GLU A 87 6.30 75.74 33.96
C GLU A 87 5.37 74.51 33.96
N LYS A 88 4.06 74.72 34.10
CA LYS A 88 3.06 73.64 33.99
C LYS A 88 3.09 72.96 32.64
N GLN A 89 3.10 73.72 31.54
CA GLN A 89 3.16 73.16 30.19
C GLN A 89 4.45 72.35 29.94
N ILE A 90 5.59 72.81 30.47
CA ILE A 90 6.86 72.08 30.38
C ILE A 90 6.75 70.76 31.15
N GLN A 91 6.22 70.79 32.37
CA GLN A 91 6.05 69.60 33.20
C GLN A 91 5.08 68.59 32.56
N GLU A 92 3.93 69.05 32.04
CA GLU A 92 2.96 68.21 31.33
C GLU A 92 3.59 67.55 30.10
N ARG A 93 4.37 68.30 29.30
CA ARG A 93 5.09 67.75 28.14
C ARG A 93 6.17 66.75 28.54
N GLN A 94 6.87 66.99 29.64
CA GLN A 94 7.87 66.06 30.15
C GLN A 94 7.20 64.76 30.62
N GLN A 95 6.08 64.87 31.34
CA GLN A 95 5.33 63.70 31.78
C GLN A 95 4.78 62.90 30.59
N ALA A 96 4.17 63.58 29.62
CA ALA A 96 3.67 62.93 28.41
C ALA A 96 4.78 62.17 27.65
N ARG A 97 6.00 62.75 27.56
CA ARG A 97 7.15 62.05 26.96
C ARG A 97 7.58 60.81 27.74
N ILE A 98 7.59 60.88 29.07
CA ILE A 98 7.93 59.73 29.92
C ILE A 98 6.88 58.64 29.74
N ASP A 99 5.60 59.01 29.71
CA ASP A 99 4.48 58.08 29.51
C ASP A 99 4.55 57.43 28.12
N GLU A 100 4.85 58.21 27.07
CA GLU A 100 5.09 57.69 25.70
C GLU A 100 6.24 56.68 25.68
N MET A 101 7.40 57.04 26.25
CA MET A 101 8.56 56.13 26.32
C MET A 101 8.24 54.85 27.10
N TYR A 102 7.45 54.95 28.16
CA TYR A 102 7.02 53.78 28.94
C TYR A 102 6.07 52.88 28.15
N ILE A 103 5.13 53.46 27.42
CA ILE A 103 4.21 52.74 26.54
C ILE A 103 4.99 52.03 25.42
N ASP A 104 5.97 52.71 24.81
CA ASP A 104 6.80 52.14 23.76
C ASP A 104 7.65 50.96 24.27
N ASP A 105 8.27 51.08 25.45
CA ASP A 105 9.01 49.97 26.09
C ASP A 105 8.11 48.77 26.39
N LEU A 106 6.87 49.02 26.85
CA LEU A 106 5.89 47.95 27.06
C LEU A 106 5.48 47.29 25.75
N HIS A 107 5.26 48.05 24.68
CA HIS A 107 4.96 47.51 23.36
C HIS A 107 6.10 46.66 22.81
N ASP A 108 7.35 47.13 22.95
CA ASP A 108 8.53 46.39 22.51
C ASP A 108 8.68 45.07 23.27
N LYS A 109 8.48 45.09 24.60
CA LYS A 109 8.47 43.87 25.42
C LYS A 109 7.36 42.90 24.99
N LEU A 110 6.17 43.40 24.72
CA LEU A 110 5.06 42.58 24.24
C LEU A 110 5.37 41.95 22.87
N ARG A 111 5.94 42.73 21.94
CA ARG A 111 6.35 42.25 20.62
C ARG A 111 7.38 41.13 20.74
N LEU A 112 8.42 41.33 21.55
CA LEU A 112 9.45 40.30 21.78
C LEU A 112 8.86 39.03 22.43
N ALA A 113 7.93 39.17 23.37
CA ALA A 113 7.23 38.03 23.97
C ALA A 113 6.38 37.27 22.94
N MET A 114 5.72 37.99 22.02
CA MET A 114 4.95 37.38 20.94
C MET A 114 5.85 36.66 19.92
N GLU A 115 6.95 37.29 19.50
CA GLU A 115 7.92 36.70 18.57
C GLU A 115 8.58 35.44 19.14
N THR A 116 8.98 35.48 20.41
CA THR A 116 9.57 34.31 21.09
C THR A 116 8.57 33.17 21.20
N ARG A 117 7.30 33.45 21.54
CA ARG A 117 6.23 32.45 21.56
C ARG A 117 5.96 31.88 20.17
N ALA A 118 5.91 32.72 19.14
CA ALA A 118 5.72 32.28 17.76
C ALA A 118 6.85 31.36 17.30
N ALA A 119 8.11 31.71 17.61
CA ALA A 119 9.27 30.87 17.30
C ALA A 119 9.24 29.52 18.04
N GLN A 120 8.80 29.50 19.31
CA GLN A 120 8.62 28.26 20.06
C GLN A 120 7.54 27.36 19.44
N LEU A 121 6.39 27.94 19.07
CA LEU A 121 5.31 27.20 18.43
C LEU A 121 5.73 26.61 17.08
N ALA A 122 6.44 27.39 16.25
CA ALA A 122 6.95 26.92 14.96
C ALA A 122 7.94 25.75 15.12
N LYS A 123 8.82 25.79 16.13
CA LYS A 123 9.74 24.68 16.43
C LYS A 123 8.99 23.42 16.87
N LEU A 124 7.97 23.57 17.72
CA LEU A 124 7.14 22.45 18.17
C LEU A 124 6.35 21.83 17.01
N GLU A 125 5.77 22.66 16.15
CA GLU A 125 5.05 22.20 14.97
C GLU A 125 5.96 21.40 14.02
N GLU A 126 7.14 21.92 13.69
CA GLU A 126 8.06 21.19 12.81
C GLU A 126 8.53 19.88 13.45
N SER A 127 8.79 19.87 14.76
CA SER A 127 9.13 18.62 15.48
C SER A 127 8.02 17.58 15.42
N CYS A 128 6.76 18.02 15.57
CA CYS A 128 5.58 17.16 15.45
C CYS A 128 5.43 16.64 14.02
N ARG A 129 5.61 17.51 13.01
CA ARG A 129 5.54 17.14 11.60
C ARG A 129 6.60 16.12 11.22
N ILE A 130 7.83 16.30 11.70
CA ILE A 130 8.92 15.34 11.48
C ILE A 130 8.58 14.00 12.17
N SER A 131 8.16 14.03 13.43
CA SER A 131 7.77 12.82 14.17
C SER A 131 6.66 12.04 13.47
N MET A 132 5.61 12.74 13.01
CA MET A 132 4.50 12.14 12.26
C MET A 132 4.98 11.53 10.93
N ARG A 133 5.81 12.24 10.16
CA ARG A 133 6.39 11.71 8.92
C ARG A 133 7.26 10.47 9.17
N CYS A 134 8.07 10.47 10.23
CA CYS A 134 8.87 9.32 10.62
C CYS A 134 7.99 8.12 11.02
N ALA A 135 6.96 8.35 11.83
CA ALA A 135 6.00 7.31 12.22
C ALA A 135 5.28 6.72 11.01
N MET A 136 4.79 7.55 10.08
CA MET A 136 4.18 7.10 8.84
C MET A 136 5.15 6.32 7.95
N ALA A 137 6.39 6.79 7.81
CA ALA A 137 7.41 6.08 7.03
C ALA A 137 7.73 4.70 7.63
N ASN A 138 7.78 4.60 8.96
CA ASN A 138 8.00 3.34 9.65
C ASN A 138 6.80 2.39 9.49
N ALA A 139 5.57 2.89 9.61
CA ALA A 139 4.36 2.11 9.37
C ALA A 139 4.30 1.59 7.92
N ASN A 140 4.58 2.44 6.94
CA ASN A 140 4.61 2.05 5.53
C ASN A 140 5.69 0.99 5.25
N LYS A 141 6.87 1.12 5.89
CA LYS A 141 7.93 0.10 5.79
C LYS A 141 7.50 -1.23 6.40
N ALA A 142 6.88 -1.21 7.58
CA ALA A 142 6.38 -2.42 8.23
C ALA A 142 5.29 -3.10 7.39
N GLN A 143 4.34 -2.32 6.86
CA GLN A 143 3.30 -2.83 5.97
C GLN A 143 3.88 -3.42 4.68
N ALA A 144 4.89 -2.76 4.08
CA ALA A 144 5.55 -3.30 2.88
C ALA A 144 6.28 -4.63 3.16
N ALA A 145 6.92 -4.75 4.34
CA ALA A 145 7.55 -6.00 4.76
C ALA A 145 6.52 -7.11 4.97
N GLU A 146 5.40 -6.82 5.67
CA GLU A 146 4.31 -7.77 5.88
C GLU A 146 3.73 -8.25 4.54
N MET A 147 3.45 -7.33 3.62
CA MET A 147 2.97 -7.68 2.27
C MET A 147 3.97 -8.53 1.49
N ALA A 148 5.28 -8.29 1.64
CA ALA A 148 6.31 -9.10 1.00
C ALA A 148 6.35 -10.52 1.60
N GLU A 149 6.26 -10.66 2.91
CA GLU A 149 6.18 -11.96 3.58
C GLU A 149 4.93 -12.74 3.14
N GLN A 150 3.77 -12.08 3.11
CA GLN A 150 2.52 -12.68 2.64
C GLN A 150 2.66 -13.21 1.22
N ARG A 151 3.23 -12.43 0.30
CA ARG A 151 3.51 -12.89 -1.08
C ARG A 151 4.46 -14.07 -1.12
N CYS A 152 5.52 -14.08 -0.32
CA CYS A 152 6.43 -15.23 -0.22
C CYS A 152 5.74 -16.48 0.34
N HIS A 153 4.81 -16.33 1.28
CA HIS A 153 3.98 -17.42 1.79
C HIS A 153 2.98 -17.93 0.76
N GLU A 154 2.32 -17.04 0.03
CA GLU A 154 1.41 -17.38 -1.07
C GLU A 154 2.15 -18.13 -2.18
N TYR A 155 3.29 -17.62 -2.62
CA TYR A 155 4.13 -18.28 -3.61
C TYR A 155 4.54 -19.69 -3.15
N ARG A 156 4.98 -19.85 -1.90
CA ARG A 156 5.29 -21.19 -1.34
C ARG A 156 4.08 -22.11 -1.35
N ARG A 157 2.91 -21.62 -0.94
CA ARG A 157 1.65 -22.40 -0.96
C ARG A 157 1.28 -22.82 -2.38
N GLU A 158 1.44 -21.94 -3.36
CA GLU A 158 1.21 -22.24 -4.77
C GLU A 158 2.17 -23.31 -5.28
N GLN A 159 3.47 -23.19 -4.98
CA GLN A 159 4.45 -24.22 -5.33
C GLN A 159 4.13 -25.58 -4.70
N GLU A 160 3.75 -25.60 -3.42
CA GLU A 160 3.32 -26.83 -2.76
C GLU A 160 2.04 -27.43 -3.38
N ALA A 161 1.07 -26.59 -3.75
CA ALA A 161 -0.15 -27.01 -4.42
C ALA A 161 0.16 -27.60 -5.81
N ASN A 162 1.00 -26.93 -6.59
CA ASN A 162 1.45 -27.39 -7.90
C ASN A 162 2.17 -28.75 -7.80
N LEU A 163 3.07 -28.91 -6.83
CA LEU A 163 3.76 -30.18 -6.61
C LEU A 163 2.80 -31.29 -6.20
N LYS A 164 1.83 -31.00 -5.32
CA LYS A 164 0.78 -31.97 -4.94
C LYS A 164 -0.07 -32.36 -6.13
N GLU A 165 -0.44 -31.40 -6.98
CA GLU A 165 -1.17 -31.67 -8.22
C GLU A 165 -0.38 -32.59 -9.15
N ILE A 166 0.90 -32.27 -9.42
CA ILE A 166 1.78 -33.11 -10.23
C ILE A 166 1.87 -34.53 -9.65
N GLN A 167 2.08 -34.67 -8.34
CA GLN A 167 2.13 -35.99 -7.69
C GLN A 167 0.80 -36.74 -7.81
N ASN A 168 -0.33 -36.05 -7.68
CA ASN A 168 -1.65 -36.65 -7.84
C ASN A 168 -1.88 -37.11 -9.28
N GLN A 169 -1.45 -36.32 -10.28
CA GLN A 169 -1.51 -36.69 -11.68
C GLN A 169 -0.63 -37.92 -11.97
N ILE A 170 0.61 -37.95 -11.47
CA ILE A 170 1.51 -39.11 -11.61
C ILE A 170 0.90 -40.37 -10.98
N LYS A 171 0.28 -40.24 -9.80
CA LYS A 171 -0.38 -41.36 -9.09
C LYS A 171 -1.76 -41.69 -9.64
N SER A 172 -2.31 -40.85 -10.50
CA SER A 172 -3.62 -41.02 -11.12
C SER A 172 -3.65 -42.32 -11.91
N ASP A 173 -4.81 -42.95 -11.90
CA ASP A 173 -5.02 -44.23 -12.57
C ASP A 173 -4.84 -44.15 -14.09
N LEU A 174 -5.00 -42.95 -14.65
CA LEU A 174 -4.76 -42.68 -16.07
C LEU A 174 -3.28 -42.83 -16.42
N LEU A 175 -2.37 -42.16 -15.69
CA LEU A 175 -0.93 -42.16 -15.98
C LEU A 175 -0.22 -43.39 -15.44
N SER A 176 -0.65 -43.91 -14.29
CA SER A 176 -0.04 -45.10 -13.67
C SER A 176 -0.57 -46.43 -14.22
N GLU A 177 -1.60 -46.37 -15.08
CA GLU A 177 -2.21 -47.52 -15.76
C GLU A 177 -2.49 -48.73 -14.85
N LYS A 178 -2.93 -48.49 -13.61
CA LYS A 178 -3.10 -49.56 -12.62
C LYS A 178 -4.06 -50.64 -13.13
N PRO A 179 -3.67 -51.92 -13.10
CA PRO A 179 -4.48 -53.02 -13.63
C PRO A 179 -5.72 -53.30 -12.77
N GLN A 180 -5.77 -52.84 -11.52
CA GLN A 180 -6.91 -53.06 -10.61
C GLN A 180 -8.16 -52.27 -11.02
N VAL A 181 -8.00 -51.20 -11.81
CA VAL A 181 -9.09 -50.29 -12.23
C VAL A 181 -9.96 -50.92 -13.34
N THR A 182 -9.53 -52.04 -13.90
CA THR A 182 -10.24 -52.77 -14.95
C THR A 182 -11.31 -53.71 -14.39
N GLN A 183 -11.33 -53.97 -13.08
CA GLN A 183 -12.26 -54.91 -12.44
C GLN A 183 -13.57 -54.22 -12.03
N TYR A 184 -14.70 -54.89 -12.22
CA TYR A 184 -16.00 -54.42 -11.73
C TYR A 184 -16.06 -54.54 -10.20
N SER A 185 -16.50 -53.49 -9.48
CA SER A 185 -16.53 -53.52 -8.01
C SER A 185 -17.57 -54.49 -7.41
N GLY A 186 -18.48 -55.02 -8.24
CA GLY A 186 -19.60 -55.86 -7.79
C GLY A 186 -19.62 -57.30 -8.29
N ALA A 187 -18.62 -57.75 -9.06
CA ALA A 187 -18.62 -59.12 -9.59
C ALA A 187 -17.20 -59.69 -9.76
N PRO A 188 -16.97 -60.99 -9.49
CA PRO A 188 -15.61 -61.56 -9.43
C PRO A 188 -14.82 -61.55 -10.75
N CYS A 189 -15.47 -61.37 -11.91
CA CYS A 189 -14.85 -61.67 -13.20
C CYS A 189 -15.22 -60.82 -14.45
N PRO A 190 -16.13 -59.83 -14.47
CA PRO A 190 -16.26 -58.96 -15.64
C PRO A 190 -15.19 -57.86 -15.62
N VAL A 191 -14.35 -57.84 -16.65
CA VAL A 191 -13.49 -56.69 -16.93
C VAL A 191 -14.31 -55.66 -17.71
N LEU A 192 -14.20 -54.37 -17.37
CA LEU A 192 -14.88 -53.32 -18.13
C LEU A 192 -14.32 -53.27 -19.56
N PRO A 193 -15.16 -53.39 -20.62
CA PRO A 193 -14.70 -53.46 -22.00
C PRO A 193 -13.82 -52.27 -22.42
N HIS A 194 -14.21 -51.07 -22.02
CA HIS A 194 -13.51 -49.82 -22.36
C HIS A 194 -12.25 -49.55 -21.51
N ARG A 195 -11.92 -50.42 -20.53
CA ARG A 195 -10.70 -50.32 -19.71
C ARG A 195 -9.77 -51.52 -19.89
N TRP A 196 -10.08 -52.43 -20.81
CA TRP A 196 -9.24 -53.60 -21.07
C TRP A 196 -7.90 -53.20 -21.71
N LYS A 197 -6.79 -53.54 -21.05
CA LYS A 197 -5.41 -53.28 -21.53
C LYS A 197 -4.63 -54.56 -21.86
N GLY A 198 -5.35 -55.67 -22.07
CA GLY A 198 -4.76 -56.99 -22.31
C GLY A 198 -4.68 -57.88 -21.07
N MET A 199 -4.27 -59.13 -21.28
CA MET A 199 -4.18 -60.15 -20.21
C MET A 199 -3.13 -59.81 -19.15
N THR A 200 -3.32 -60.31 -17.93
CA THR A 200 -2.28 -60.20 -16.90
C THR A 200 -1.09 -61.12 -17.21
N ALA A 201 0.08 -60.80 -16.65
CA ALA A 201 1.27 -61.64 -16.81
C ALA A 201 1.05 -63.06 -16.28
N GLU A 202 0.29 -63.19 -15.20
CA GLU A 202 -0.11 -64.47 -14.60
C GLU A 202 -1.00 -65.28 -15.53
N GLN A 203 -2.05 -64.68 -16.11
CA GLN A 203 -2.92 -65.35 -17.10
C GLN A 203 -2.12 -65.85 -18.31
N ARG A 204 -1.20 -65.02 -18.84
CA ARG A 204 -0.30 -65.43 -19.93
C ARG A 204 0.64 -66.56 -19.52
N ALA A 205 1.08 -66.61 -18.25
CA ALA A 205 1.91 -67.69 -17.75
C ALA A 205 1.12 -69.01 -17.67
N VAL A 206 -0.14 -68.97 -17.23
CA VAL A 206 -1.03 -70.15 -17.22
C VAL A 206 -1.25 -70.68 -18.64
N ILE A 207 -1.52 -69.81 -19.62
CA ILE A 207 -1.68 -70.22 -21.02
C ILE A 207 -0.40 -70.88 -21.55
N ARG A 208 0.77 -70.30 -21.28
CA ARG A 208 2.06 -70.88 -21.69
C ARG A 208 2.27 -72.27 -21.10
N LYS A 209 1.98 -72.44 -19.80
CA LYS A 209 2.04 -73.76 -19.14
C LYS A 209 1.08 -74.77 -19.77
N ALA A 210 -0.15 -74.36 -20.08
CA ALA A 210 -1.13 -75.22 -20.74
C ALA A 210 -0.68 -75.64 -22.15
N GLN A 211 -0.12 -74.70 -22.92
CA GLN A 211 0.44 -74.99 -24.25
C GLN A 211 1.63 -75.95 -24.19
N GLU A 212 2.49 -75.81 -23.18
CA GLU A 212 3.58 -76.76 -22.91
C GLU A 212 3.03 -78.16 -22.63
N ALA A 213 2.03 -78.28 -21.75
CA ALA A 213 1.36 -79.54 -21.48
C ALA A 213 0.76 -80.16 -22.76
N GLN A 214 0.07 -79.37 -23.58
CA GLN A 214 -0.48 -79.83 -24.86
C GLN A 214 0.59 -80.33 -25.84
N ARG A 215 1.76 -79.68 -25.89
CA ARG A 215 2.88 -80.15 -26.73
C ARG A 215 3.36 -81.52 -26.27
N HIS A 216 3.55 -81.69 -24.95
CA HIS A 216 3.96 -82.96 -24.38
C HIS A 216 2.91 -84.06 -24.62
N GLU A 217 1.63 -83.76 -24.44
CA GLU A 217 0.54 -84.71 -24.70
C GLU A 217 0.49 -85.14 -26.17
N LYS A 218 0.60 -84.19 -27.10
CA LYS A 218 0.60 -84.47 -28.54
C LYS A 218 1.85 -85.24 -29.00
N GLU A 219 2.98 -85.05 -28.32
CA GLU A 219 4.19 -85.83 -28.56
C GLU A 219 4.05 -87.27 -28.04
N ALA A 220 3.47 -87.45 -26.84
CA ALA A 220 3.14 -88.77 -26.31
C ALA A 220 2.13 -89.52 -27.19
N GLN A 221 1.11 -88.83 -27.71
CA GLN A 221 0.15 -89.41 -28.67
C GLN A 221 0.85 -89.90 -29.94
N ARG A 222 1.73 -89.08 -30.53
CA ARG A 222 2.51 -89.50 -31.71
C ARG A 222 3.40 -90.71 -31.45
N GLN A 223 4.02 -90.78 -30.28
CA GLN A 223 4.81 -91.96 -29.88
C GLN A 223 3.94 -93.21 -29.71
N ALA A 224 2.74 -93.07 -29.13
CA ALA A 224 1.80 -94.18 -28.98
C ALA A 224 1.24 -94.66 -30.33
N GLU A 225 0.94 -93.74 -31.25
CA GLU A 225 0.55 -94.07 -32.63
C GLU A 225 1.67 -94.83 -33.36
N GLN A 226 2.91 -94.32 -33.30
CA GLN A 226 4.06 -95.01 -33.89
C GLN A 226 4.27 -96.42 -33.32
N ALA A 227 4.10 -96.60 -32.01
CA ALA A 227 4.18 -97.91 -31.37
C ALA A 227 3.08 -98.85 -31.88
N ARG A 228 1.84 -98.35 -31.99
CA ARG A 228 0.71 -99.13 -32.52
C ARG A 228 0.90 -99.52 -33.99
N ASP A 229 1.40 -98.60 -34.81
CA ASP A 229 1.71 -98.88 -36.22
C ASP A 229 2.82 -99.93 -36.33
N ALA A 230 3.86 -99.87 -35.49
CA ALA A 230 4.91 -100.88 -35.43
C ALA A 230 4.38 -102.26 -34.98
N GLU A 231 3.44 -102.30 -34.03
CA GLU A 231 2.76 -103.53 -33.64
C GLU A 231 1.95 -104.12 -34.80
N TRP A 232 1.20 -103.29 -35.53
CA TRP A 232 0.48 -103.71 -36.74
C TRP A 232 1.41 -104.23 -37.84
N GLU A 233 2.53 -103.54 -38.09
CA GLU A 233 3.55 -104.01 -39.04
C GLU A 233 4.15 -105.35 -38.61
N SER A 234 4.42 -105.54 -37.32
CA SER A 234 4.92 -106.82 -36.79
C SER A 234 3.89 -107.93 -36.97
N GLN A 235 2.62 -107.66 -36.65
CA GLN A 235 1.53 -108.62 -36.87
C GLN A 235 1.37 -108.97 -38.36
N ALA A 236 1.43 -107.97 -39.24
CA ALA A 236 1.38 -108.19 -40.69
C ALA A 236 2.56 -109.05 -41.17
N LYS A 237 3.77 -108.83 -40.66
CA LYS A 237 4.95 -109.69 -40.95
C LYS A 237 4.73 -111.13 -40.49
N CYS A 238 4.23 -111.33 -39.26
CA CYS A 238 3.92 -112.67 -38.74
C CYS A 238 2.83 -113.37 -39.57
N LEU A 239 1.76 -112.66 -39.94
CA LEU A 239 0.70 -113.21 -40.80
C LEU A 239 1.21 -113.55 -42.20
N ALA A 240 2.07 -112.71 -42.78
CA ALA A 240 2.69 -112.98 -44.08
C ALA A 240 3.61 -114.21 -44.02
N GLN A 241 4.39 -114.37 -42.94
CA GLN A 241 5.18 -115.58 -42.71
C GLN A 241 4.30 -116.82 -42.59
N ALA A 242 3.25 -116.78 -41.76
CA ALA A 242 2.30 -117.89 -41.62
C ALA A 242 1.58 -118.23 -42.94
N ALA A 243 1.25 -117.22 -43.76
CA ALA A 243 0.66 -117.44 -45.08
C ALA A 243 1.65 -118.13 -46.05
N MET A 244 2.93 -117.74 -46.02
CA MET A 244 3.97 -118.44 -46.82
C MET A 244 4.16 -119.89 -46.35
N GLU A 245 4.19 -120.14 -45.04
CA GLU A 245 4.26 -121.51 -44.51
C GLU A 245 3.05 -122.36 -44.93
N LEU A 246 1.84 -121.79 -44.93
CA LEU A 246 0.64 -122.46 -45.43
C LEU A 246 0.70 -122.71 -46.95
N GLU A 247 1.15 -121.74 -47.75
CA GLU A 247 1.37 -121.95 -49.19
C GLU A 247 2.39 -123.06 -49.46
N GLU A 248 3.47 -123.15 -48.67
CA GLU A 248 4.45 -124.23 -48.76
C GLU A 248 3.82 -125.59 -48.44
N GLN A 249 3.05 -125.69 -47.35
CA GLN A 249 2.30 -126.91 -47.01
C GLN A 249 1.32 -127.32 -48.12
N GLU A 250 0.59 -126.36 -48.70
CA GLU A 250 -0.29 -126.62 -49.85
C GLU A 250 0.48 -127.15 -51.06
N ARG A 251 1.65 -126.55 -51.37
CA ARG A 251 2.51 -127.02 -52.47
C ARG A 251 3.01 -128.44 -52.24
N GLU A 252 3.41 -128.78 -51.02
CA GLU A 252 3.82 -130.13 -50.63
C GLU A 252 2.68 -131.14 -50.80
N LEU A 253 1.50 -130.85 -50.24
CA LEU A 253 0.29 -131.66 -50.40
C LEU A 253 -0.09 -131.85 -51.87
N CYS A 254 -0.09 -130.78 -52.67
CA CYS A 254 -0.34 -130.88 -54.12
C CYS A 254 0.73 -131.71 -54.85
N ALA A 255 1.98 -131.71 -54.39
CA ALA A 255 3.03 -132.55 -54.95
C ALA A 255 2.85 -134.03 -54.55
N GLU A 256 2.39 -134.31 -53.34
CA GLU A 256 2.01 -135.67 -52.91
C GLU A 256 0.82 -136.19 -53.71
N PHE A 257 -0.27 -135.41 -53.83
CA PHE A 257 -1.42 -135.76 -54.67
C PHE A 257 -1.02 -135.99 -56.12
N ARG A 258 -0.13 -135.15 -56.69
CA ARG A 258 0.39 -135.35 -58.05
C ARG A 258 1.21 -136.64 -58.18
N ARG A 259 2.03 -136.99 -57.19
CA ARG A 259 2.75 -138.27 -57.16
C ARG A 259 1.79 -139.46 -57.07
N GLY A 260 0.78 -139.39 -56.20
CA GLY A 260 -0.27 -140.41 -56.05
C GLY A 260 -1.14 -140.58 -57.31
N LEU A 261 -1.54 -139.48 -57.96
CA LEU A 261 -2.24 -139.54 -59.25
C LEU A 261 -1.34 -140.08 -60.36
N GLY A 262 -0.04 -139.74 -60.34
CA GLY A 262 0.95 -140.26 -61.27
C GLY A 262 1.11 -141.78 -61.18
N SER A 263 1.21 -142.34 -59.98
CA SER A 263 1.27 -143.79 -59.77
C SER A 263 -0.04 -144.49 -60.17
N PHE A 264 -1.20 -143.90 -59.85
CA PHE A 264 -2.50 -144.42 -60.27
C PHE A 264 -2.66 -144.42 -61.81
N ASN A 265 -2.28 -143.34 -62.49
CA ASN A 265 -2.30 -143.27 -63.95
C ASN A 265 -1.33 -144.26 -64.60
N GLN A 266 -0.17 -144.53 -63.99
CA GLN A 266 0.74 -145.57 -64.47
C GLN A 266 0.11 -146.96 -64.37
N GLN A 267 -0.57 -147.26 -63.25
CA GLN A 267 -1.32 -148.52 -63.10
C GLN A 267 -2.42 -148.61 -64.16
N LEU A 268 -3.25 -147.58 -64.31
CA LEU A 268 -4.33 -147.54 -65.30
C LEU A 268 -3.80 -147.67 -66.75
N ALA A 269 -2.67 -147.04 -67.07
CA ALA A 269 -2.04 -147.16 -68.38
C ALA A 269 -1.48 -148.57 -68.63
N SER A 270 -0.96 -149.23 -67.59
CA SER A 270 -0.53 -150.63 -67.70
C SER A 270 -1.71 -151.58 -67.92
N GLU A 271 -2.83 -151.36 -67.25
CA GLU A 271 -4.08 -152.08 -67.46
C GLU A 271 -4.66 -151.84 -68.86
N GLN A 272 -4.69 -150.59 -69.33
CA GLN A 272 -5.14 -150.26 -70.69
C GLN A 272 -4.23 -150.84 -71.78
N ARG A 273 -2.90 -150.82 -71.60
CA ARG A 273 -1.97 -151.49 -72.52
C ARG A 273 -2.18 -153.00 -72.52
N ALA A 274 -2.38 -153.62 -71.36
CA ALA A 274 -2.72 -155.03 -71.28
C ALA A 274 -4.03 -155.33 -72.04
N HIS A 275 -5.03 -154.44 -71.92
CA HIS A 275 -6.30 -154.56 -72.62
C HIS A 275 -6.18 -154.34 -74.15
N GLN A 276 -5.40 -153.34 -74.60
CA GLN A 276 -5.12 -153.13 -76.02
C GLN A 276 -4.30 -154.26 -76.64
N ASN A 277 -3.32 -154.80 -75.91
CA ASN A 277 -2.58 -155.98 -76.34
C ASN A 277 -3.50 -157.19 -76.49
N TYR A 278 -4.46 -157.37 -75.57
CA TYR A 278 -5.50 -158.38 -75.68
C TYR A 278 -6.38 -158.17 -76.93
N LEU A 279 -6.85 -156.95 -77.19
CA LEU A 279 -7.68 -156.61 -78.37
C LEU A 279 -6.93 -156.79 -79.70
N ASN A 280 -5.69 -156.32 -79.80
CA ASN A 280 -4.88 -156.37 -81.03
C ASN A 280 -4.37 -157.77 -81.36
N SER A 281 -4.12 -158.62 -80.36
CA SER A 281 -3.63 -159.99 -80.58
C SER A 281 -4.74 -161.00 -80.88
N ILE A 282 -5.97 -160.75 -80.45
CA ILE A 282 -7.07 -161.72 -80.55
C ILE A 282 -8.15 -161.30 -81.56
N ILE A 283 -8.44 -160.00 -81.70
CA ILE A 283 -9.60 -159.53 -82.48
C ILE A 283 -9.22 -158.95 -83.85
N TYR A 284 -8.07 -158.27 -83.98
CA TYR A 284 -7.78 -157.41 -85.14
C TYR A 284 -6.77 -157.94 -86.19
N THR A 285 -6.44 -159.24 -86.23
CA THR A 285 -5.66 -159.82 -87.35
C THR A 285 -6.51 -160.77 -88.19
N ASN A 286 -7.20 -160.21 -89.19
CA ASN A 286 -7.85 -160.94 -90.28
C ASN A 286 -6.90 -161.00 -91.49
N GLN A 287 -6.47 -162.18 -91.90
CA GLN A 287 -5.79 -162.43 -93.18
C GLN A 287 -6.69 -163.26 -94.10
N TYR A 288 -6.74 -162.90 -95.40
CA TYR A 288 -6.92 -163.72 -96.63
C TYR A 288 -7.56 -162.89 -97.78
N PRO A 289 -7.50 -163.27 -99.09
CA PRO A 289 -6.38 -163.67 -99.97
C PRO A 289 -6.36 -162.95 -101.38
N HIS A 290 -5.24 -163.08 -102.13
CA HIS A 290 -5.09 -163.29 -103.62
C HIS A 290 -4.09 -162.40 -104.43
N LEU A 291 -3.06 -163.08 -105.00
CA LEU A 291 -2.47 -163.07 -106.38
C LEU A 291 -2.02 -161.72 -107.03
N ARG A 292 -0.82 -161.57 -107.66
CA ARG A 292 -0.10 -162.41 -108.63
C ARG A 292 1.36 -161.90 -108.87
N ALA A 293 2.20 -162.79 -109.44
CA ALA A 293 3.60 -162.66 -109.94
C ALA A 293 4.71 -163.02 -108.95
#